data_AF-A0A6P2C6P5-F1
#
_entry.id   AF-A0A6P2C6P5-F1
#
_cell.length_a   1.000
_cell.length_b   1.000
_cell.length_c   1.000
_cell.angle_alpha   90.00
_cell.angle_beta   90.00
_cell.angle_gamma   90.00
#
_symmetry.space_group_name_H-M   'P 1'
#
loop_
_entity.id
_entity.type
_entity.pdbx_description
1 polymer ?
#
loop_
_entity_poly.entity_id
_entity_poly.type
_entity_poly.pdbx_seq_one_letter_code
_entity_poly.pdbx_strand_id
1 'polypeptide(L)'
;MEAGRLGVMELGFPGPLRDLLVAAVLDGTKTTTTGLLADYEREGEPLPRPGDRDVVIDSAGEPVGVIETLAVRVVRVGDVDLAHAIGEGEGYESVAEWRAGHEEFWHSAEMREALGDPAFTVDDDTEAVAIEFRLLPGDGLDLPGLLSEARLGKQPQGAVVTVSSPAPSASSSGTLPSSPGSAPSALIPSSVRSLPLAVAAKGARIFDEAGLDYIDASSGPLAVTLGHAHPRVLAAIADQFSAVDYVHRTQFRNGAAERLAELVTERLGGGLGHVMFVSSGSEANEIAMKFAHLYWASQGRHDKHRFVSSSVSYHGNTAGALGASGQPRYAAPYRPLVHAGETITAPQVYRLPVPDGSTAAQVCIARLREEFARLDLRRTAAVLLEGVGGSGSGVLVPPPGFLEELRRLCDASDVLWISDEVMSGFGRTGAWFAFQHSAAVPDIVTFAKGAGGGSLPLGGAALSGKVWNQIRGVYPAMSAGHTFTNGPLACAAGIATIETLEEERLVERVARRGAQLGEELRALQAEFPFLGDVRGAGYLWGLEFVADPATAAPPDPALDITAKAIAAAAASRLIVYPARFCVDGTRGDAILIGPPLTATDEELHELIVRLRATLTALSPLFA
;
A
#
# COMPACT_ATOMS: atom_id res chain seq x y z
N MET A 1 -16.73 44.15 -6.21
CA MET A 1 -15.28 44.09 -6.45
C MET A 1 -14.87 42.71 -5.99
N GLU A 2 -14.47 41.84 -6.92
CA GLU A 2 -13.86 40.55 -6.55
C GLU A 2 -12.67 40.84 -5.64
N ALA A 3 -12.57 40.14 -4.51
CA ALA A 3 -11.42 40.25 -3.64
C ALA A 3 -10.20 39.70 -4.39
N GLY A 4 -9.12 40.49 -4.48
CA GLY A 4 -7.85 40.04 -5.05
C GLY A 4 -7.27 38.85 -4.29
N ARG A 5 -6.36 38.12 -4.93
CA ARG A 5 -5.67 36.97 -4.32
C ARG A 5 -4.85 37.45 -3.12
N LEU A 6 -4.80 36.66 -2.05
CA LEU A 6 -3.89 36.88 -0.92
C LEU A 6 -2.70 35.93 -1.03
N GLY A 7 -1.48 36.46 -1.19
CA GLY A 7 -0.23 35.71 -1.31
C GLY A 7 0.82 36.11 -0.27
N VAL A 8 2.05 35.63 -0.46
CA VAL A 8 3.22 35.93 0.39
C VAL A 8 4.30 36.54 -0.49
N MET A 9 4.81 37.71 -0.10
CA MET A 9 5.88 38.41 -0.79
C MET A 9 7.22 38.16 -0.08
N GLU A 10 8.18 37.62 -0.83
CA GLU A 10 9.55 37.39 -0.39
C GLU A 10 10.52 38.25 -1.19
N LEU A 11 11.16 39.22 -0.55
CA LEU A 11 12.08 40.16 -1.20
C LEU A 11 13.53 39.65 -1.10
N GLY A 12 13.94 38.78 -2.03
CA GLY A 12 15.26 38.13 -2.02
C GLY A 12 15.38 37.00 -0.99
N PHE A 13 16.53 36.35 -0.89
CA PHE A 13 16.78 35.25 0.07
C PHE A 13 16.87 35.76 1.53
N PRO A 14 16.56 34.93 2.54
CA PRO A 14 16.68 35.32 3.94
C PRO A 14 18.10 35.81 4.27
N GLY A 15 18.22 37.04 4.78
CA GLY A 15 19.51 37.64 5.07
C GLY A 15 19.51 39.17 5.00
N PRO A 16 20.70 39.80 5.04
CA PRO A 16 20.83 41.26 5.12
C PRO A 16 20.14 42.02 3.97
N LEU A 17 20.10 41.45 2.77
CA LEU A 17 19.43 42.07 1.63
C LEU A 17 17.91 42.09 1.84
N ARG A 18 17.29 40.94 2.20
CA ARG A 18 15.85 40.89 2.50
C ARG A 18 15.48 41.84 3.63
N ASP A 19 16.26 41.91 4.70
CA ASP A 19 16.00 42.81 5.82
C ASP A 19 16.01 44.29 5.39
N LEU A 20 16.93 44.67 4.49
CA LEU A 20 17.00 46.02 3.93
C LEU A 20 15.79 46.32 3.03
N LEU A 21 15.42 45.39 2.14
CA LEU A 21 14.29 45.56 1.23
C LEU A 21 12.96 45.63 1.97
N VAL A 22 12.80 44.80 3.00
CA VAL A 22 11.62 44.81 3.86
C VAL A 22 11.52 46.12 4.64
N ALA A 23 12.63 46.63 5.20
CA ALA A 23 12.65 47.93 5.86
C ALA A 23 12.22 49.07 4.91
N ALA A 24 12.70 49.04 3.66
CA ALA A 24 12.33 50.00 2.62
C ALA A 24 10.85 49.91 2.21
N VAL A 25 10.23 48.73 2.25
CA VAL A 25 8.78 48.62 2.07
C VAL A 25 8.03 49.26 3.23
N LEU A 26 8.46 49.01 4.47
CA LEU A 26 7.79 49.49 5.68
C LEU A 26 7.88 51.01 5.88
N ASP A 27 8.98 51.63 5.44
CA ASP A 27 9.14 53.09 5.47
C ASP A 27 8.54 53.80 4.23
N GLY A 28 8.09 53.01 3.24
CA GLY A 28 7.44 53.49 2.02
C GLY A 28 8.38 53.97 0.92
N THR A 29 9.69 53.75 1.06
CA THR A 29 10.68 54.09 0.03
C THR A 29 10.71 53.09 -1.12
N LYS A 30 10.41 51.80 -0.85
CA LYS A 30 10.22 50.76 -1.87
C LYS A 30 8.75 50.64 -2.25
N THR A 31 8.45 50.94 -3.51
CA THR A 31 7.12 50.94 -4.12
C THR A 31 7.05 50.10 -5.39
N THR A 32 8.20 49.61 -5.88
CA THR A 32 8.29 48.66 -6.98
C THR A 32 9.17 47.47 -6.62
N THR A 33 8.98 46.36 -7.33
CA THR A 33 9.88 45.21 -7.29
C THR A 33 9.94 44.50 -8.64
N THR A 34 11.04 43.80 -8.90
CA THR A 34 11.30 43.08 -10.13
C THR A 34 11.63 41.62 -9.86
N GLY A 35 10.90 40.70 -10.49
CA GLY A 35 11.24 39.27 -10.54
C GLY A 35 11.46 38.81 -11.98
N LEU A 36 12.12 37.67 -12.20
CA LEU A 36 12.27 37.12 -13.55
C LEU A 36 10.97 36.44 -13.98
N LEU A 37 10.55 36.63 -15.23
CA LEU A 37 9.38 35.90 -15.76
C LEU A 37 9.60 34.37 -15.68
N ALA A 38 10.84 33.94 -15.95
CA ALA A 38 11.23 32.54 -15.87
C ALA A 38 11.03 31.90 -14.48
N ASP A 39 11.09 32.68 -13.40
CA ASP A 39 10.83 32.17 -12.04
C ASP A 39 9.35 31.82 -11.86
N TYR A 40 8.45 32.70 -12.30
CA TYR A 40 7.01 32.44 -12.30
C TYR A 40 6.64 31.23 -13.18
N GLU A 41 7.26 31.11 -14.36
CA GLU A 41 7.03 29.98 -15.27
C GLU A 41 7.55 28.66 -14.71
N ARG A 42 8.74 28.65 -14.10
CA ARG A 42 9.32 27.44 -13.48
C ARG A 42 8.48 26.95 -12.29
N GLU A 43 8.02 27.88 -11.46
CA GLU A 43 7.25 27.56 -10.25
C GLU A 43 5.77 27.33 -10.55
N GLY A 44 5.33 27.63 -11.78
CA GLY A 44 3.92 27.56 -12.17
C GLY A 44 3.05 28.57 -11.43
N GLU A 45 3.64 29.65 -10.93
CA GLU A 45 2.93 30.71 -10.21
C GLU A 45 2.29 31.69 -11.21
N PRO A 46 0.98 31.99 -11.10
CA PRO A 46 0.36 33.01 -11.93
C PRO A 46 0.96 34.39 -11.62
N LEU A 47 1.15 35.21 -12.66
CA LEU A 47 1.58 36.60 -12.48
C LEU A 47 0.61 37.36 -11.56
N PRO A 48 1.11 38.23 -10.66
CA PRO A 48 0.26 39.08 -9.84
C PRO A 48 -0.65 39.96 -10.69
N ARG A 49 -1.79 40.37 -10.13
CA ARG A 49 -2.74 41.27 -10.79
C ARG A 49 -3.00 42.50 -9.94
N PRO A 50 -3.30 43.66 -10.55
CA PRO A 50 -3.78 44.82 -9.80
C PRO A 50 -4.94 44.46 -8.86
N GLY A 51 -4.77 44.81 -7.58
CA GLY A 51 -5.71 44.49 -6.49
C GLY A 51 -5.39 43.20 -5.72
N ASP A 52 -4.44 42.38 -6.17
CA ASP A 52 -3.89 41.29 -5.35
C ASP A 52 -3.16 41.88 -4.13
N ARG A 53 -3.15 41.11 -3.05
CA ARG A 53 -2.52 41.48 -1.78
C ARG A 53 -1.48 40.45 -1.40
N ASP A 54 -0.35 40.88 -0.88
CA ASP A 54 0.68 39.98 -0.42
C ASP A 54 1.13 40.34 1.00
N VAL A 55 1.26 39.33 1.85
CA VAL A 55 1.85 39.46 3.17
C VAL A 55 3.37 39.49 3.02
N VAL A 56 3.99 40.59 3.44
CA VAL A 56 5.45 40.77 3.44
C VAL A 56 6.01 40.05 4.67
N ILE A 57 7.03 39.21 4.47
CA ILE A 57 7.73 38.50 5.55
C ILE A 57 9.19 38.95 5.67
N ASP A 58 9.72 38.92 6.90
CA ASP A 58 11.14 39.18 7.17
C ASP A 58 12.03 37.94 6.95
N SER A 59 13.33 38.04 7.27
CA SER A 59 14.26 36.91 7.16
C SER A 59 14.03 35.79 8.19
N ALA A 60 13.26 36.05 9.26
CA ALA A 60 12.81 35.02 10.18
C ALA A 60 11.52 34.33 9.70
N GLY A 61 10.89 34.84 8.63
CA GLY A 61 9.63 34.36 8.10
C GLY A 61 8.40 34.88 8.85
N GLU A 62 8.57 35.92 9.67
CA GLU A 62 7.50 36.57 10.42
C GLU A 62 6.81 37.65 9.55
N PRO A 63 5.47 37.79 9.63
CA PRO A 63 4.75 38.74 8.80
C PRO A 63 4.86 40.17 9.37
N VAL A 64 5.29 41.11 8.53
CA VAL A 64 5.59 42.49 8.96
C VAL A 64 4.69 43.55 8.32
N GLY A 65 3.96 43.20 7.26
CA GLY A 65 3.05 44.12 6.58
C GLY A 65 2.26 43.46 5.46
N VAL A 66 1.34 44.21 4.86
CA VAL A 66 0.58 43.77 3.68
C VAL A 66 0.69 44.84 2.61
N ILE A 67 1.05 44.42 1.40
CA ILE A 67 1.06 45.29 0.22
C ILE A 67 -0.12 44.96 -0.70
N GLU A 68 -0.53 45.93 -1.51
CA GLU A 68 -1.49 45.75 -2.58
C GLU A 68 -0.82 46.09 -3.92
N THR A 69 -0.91 45.16 -4.87
CA THR A 69 -0.42 45.36 -6.24
C THR A 69 -1.24 46.42 -6.96
N LEU A 70 -0.58 47.42 -7.52
CA LEU A 70 -1.19 48.52 -8.28
C LEU A 70 -1.08 48.30 -9.79
N ALA A 71 0.08 47.83 -10.25
CA ALA A 71 0.34 47.56 -11.66
C ALA A 71 1.33 46.40 -11.80
N VAL A 72 1.20 45.64 -12.89
CA VAL A 72 2.15 44.59 -13.28
C VAL A 72 2.44 44.73 -14.76
N ARG A 73 3.73 44.73 -15.11
CA ARG A 73 4.21 44.80 -16.49
C ARG A 73 5.21 43.67 -16.72
N VAL A 74 5.06 42.94 -17.81
CA VAL A 74 6.15 42.11 -18.34
C VAL A 74 6.96 43.00 -19.27
N VAL A 75 8.22 43.22 -18.92
CA VAL A 75 9.15 44.10 -19.65
C VAL A 75 10.46 43.37 -19.85
N ARG A 76 11.25 43.79 -20.85
CA ARG A 76 12.63 43.35 -20.92
C ARG A 76 13.44 44.09 -19.87
N VAL A 77 14.46 43.45 -19.29
CA VAL A 77 15.30 44.10 -18.27
C VAL A 77 15.95 45.39 -18.83
N GLY A 78 16.31 45.42 -20.12
CA GLY A 78 16.83 46.63 -20.78
C GLY A 78 15.81 47.77 -20.97
N ASP A 79 14.51 47.50 -20.84
CA ASP A 79 13.42 48.46 -21.02
C ASP A 79 12.90 49.04 -19.68
N VAL A 80 13.53 48.70 -18.55
CA VAL A 80 13.16 49.26 -17.24
C VAL A 80 13.47 50.75 -17.19
N ASP A 81 12.44 51.52 -16.86
CA ASP A 81 12.52 52.97 -16.78
C ASP A 81 13.08 53.46 -15.43
N LEU A 82 13.55 54.71 -15.39
CA LEU A 82 14.16 55.31 -14.21
C LEU A 82 13.18 55.40 -13.01
N ALA A 83 11.88 55.56 -13.27
CA ALA A 83 10.91 55.66 -12.18
C ALA A 83 10.76 54.32 -11.45
N HIS A 84 10.71 53.21 -12.21
CA HIS A 84 10.72 51.87 -11.64
C HIS A 84 12.02 51.57 -10.90
N ALA A 85 13.17 51.92 -11.48
CA ALA A 85 14.49 51.72 -10.86
C ALA A 85 14.62 52.45 -9.51
N ILE A 86 14.19 53.71 -9.42
CA ILE A 86 14.17 54.47 -8.16
C ILE A 86 13.18 53.86 -7.16
N GLY A 87 12.02 53.38 -7.66
CA GLY A 87 10.96 52.79 -6.85
C GLY A 87 11.35 51.50 -6.12
N GLU A 88 12.46 50.85 -6.50
CA GLU A 88 12.96 49.65 -5.83
C GLU A 88 13.52 49.95 -4.42
N GLY A 89 13.67 51.22 -4.04
CA GLY A 89 14.00 51.63 -2.67
C GLY A 89 15.42 51.29 -2.22
N GLU A 90 16.25 50.76 -3.12
CA GLU A 90 17.64 50.34 -2.86
C GLU A 90 18.66 51.48 -3.02
N GLY A 91 18.19 52.70 -3.34
CA GLY A 91 19.04 53.89 -3.47
C GLY A 91 19.62 54.11 -4.87
N TYR A 92 19.09 53.45 -5.91
CA TYR A 92 19.54 53.63 -7.29
C TYR A 92 19.22 55.04 -7.81
N GLU A 93 20.23 55.75 -8.33
CA GLU A 93 20.08 57.07 -8.95
C GLU A 93 19.98 56.98 -10.49
N SER A 94 20.23 55.80 -11.06
CA SER A 94 20.13 55.54 -12.49
C SER A 94 19.69 54.10 -12.80
N VAL A 95 19.16 53.88 -14.02
CA VAL A 95 18.83 52.53 -14.53
C VAL A 95 20.08 51.65 -14.60
N ALA A 96 21.26 52.23 -14.86
CA ALA A 96 22.51 51.49 -14.93
C ALA A 96 22.95 50.93 -13.55
N GLU A 97 22.73 51.69 -12.48
CA GLU A 97 23.01 51.23 -11.11
C GLU A 97 22.03 50.13 -10.69
N TRP A 98 20.74 50.33 -10.98
CA TRP A 98 19.71 49.31 -10.77
C TRP A 98 20.05 48.00 -11.49
N ARG A 99 20.43 48.11 -12.77
CA ARG A 99 20.84 46.98 -13.61
C ARG A 99 21.99 46.22 -12.98
N ALA A 100 23.05 46.91 -12.56
CA ALA A 100 24.21 46.28 -11.94
C ALA A 100 23.86 45.52 -10.65
N GLY A 101 23.01 46.10 -9.78
CA GLY A 101 22.59 45.45 -8.54
C GLY A 101 21.72 44.20 -8.77
N HIS A 102 20.80 44.26 -9.73
CA HIS A 102 19.93 43.13 -10.07
C HIS A 102 20.70 42.00 -10.78
N GLU A 103 21.68 42.34 -11.64
CA GLU A 103 22.59 41.35 -12.21
C GLU A 103 23.43 40.65 -11.15
N GLU A 104 23.95 41.39 -10.17
CA GLU A 104 24.69 40.81 -9.04
C GLU A 104 23.82 39.80 -8.26
N PHE A 105 22.56 40.15 -7.98
CA PHE A 105 21.62 39.25 -7.34
C PHE A 105 21.31 38.01 -8.19
N TRP A 106 20.94 38.20 -9.46
CA TRP A 106 20.56 37.08 -10.35
C TRP A 106 21.73 36.18 -10.74
N HIS A 107 22.97 36.69 -10.70
CA HIS A 107 24.18 35.90 -10.95
C HIS A 107 24.80 35.33 -9.67
N SER A 108 24.22 35.62 -8.51
CA SER A 108 24.70 35.10 -7.23
C SER A 108 24.66 33.56 -7.21
N ALA A 109 25.58 32.96 -6.42
CA ALA A 109 25.64 31.51 -6.29
C ALA A 109 24.34 30.93 -5.72
N GLU A 110 23.71 31.65 -4.79
CA GLU A 110 22.44 31.28 -4.17
C GLU A 110 21.29 31.30 -5.18
N MET A 111 21.22 32.32 -6.06
CA MET A 111 20.24 32.34 -7.13
C MET A 111 20.48 31.21 -8.13
N ARG A 112 21.71 30.98 -8.59
CA ARG A 112 22.00 29.88 -9.53
C ARG A 112 21.68 28.50 -8.96
N GLU A 113 21.92 28.30 -7.67
CA GLU A 113 21.51 27.09 -6.96
C GLU A 113 19.97 26.97 -6.91
N ALA A 114 19.27 28.06 -6.57
CA ALA A 114 17.80 28.09 -6.55
C ALA A 114 17.17 27.86 -7.93
N LEU A 115 17.77 28.39 -8.99
CA LEU A 115 17.35 28.20 -10.38
C LEU A 115 17.69 26.78 -10.90
N GLY A 116 18.64 26.08 -10.27
CA GLY A 116 19.16 24.80 -10.74
C GLY A 116 19.99 24.89 -12.03
N ASP A 117 20.41 26.10 -12.42
CA ASP A 117 21.19 26.36 -13.63
C ASP A 117 22.46 27.16 -13.29
N PRO A 118 23.63 26.49 -13.22
CA PRO A 118 24.89 27.14 -12.91
C PRO A 118 25.40 28.06 -14.03
N ALA A 119 24.81 27.99 -15.23
CA ALA A 119 25.14 28.83 -16.38
C ALA A 119 24.14 29.99 -16.57
N PHE A 120 23.14 30.14 -15.70
CA PHE A 120 22.14 31.19 -15.81
C PHE A 120 22.77 32.59 -15.82
N THR A 121 22.34 33.39 -16.78
CA THR A 121 22.71 34.79 -16.96
C THR A 121 21.46 35.58 -17.36
N VAL A 122 21.52 36.88 -17.11
CA VAL A 122 20.51 37.85 -17.55
C VAL A 122 21.17 38.85 -18.49
N ASP A 123 20.42 39.34 -19.47
CA ASP A 123 20.84 40.32 -20.47
C ASP A 123 19.71 41.33 -20.73
N ASP A 124 19.86 42.22 -21.71
CA ASP A 124 18.85 43.24 -22.01
C ASP A 124 17.56 42.67 -22.60
N ASP A 125 17.59 41.48 -23.19
CA ASP A 125 16.43 40.82 -23.80
C ASP A 125 15.68 39.91 -22.83
N THR A 126 16.24 39.65 -21.64
CA THR A 126 15.62 38.83 -20.60
C THR A 126 14.30 39.45 -20.13
N GLU A 127 13.23 38.64 -20.04
CA GLU A 127 11.91 39.10 -19.59
C GLU A 127 11.81 39.11 -18.05
N ALA A 128 11.32 40.22 -17.52
CA ALA A 128 11.11 40.45 -16.10
C ALA A 128 9.69 40.95 -15.82
N VAL A 129 9.20 40.63 -14.63
CA VAL A 129 7.91 41.05 -14.09
C VAL A 129 8.15 42.24 -13.17
N ALA A 130 7.85 43.43 -13.69
CA ALA A 130 7.91 44.70 -12.97
C ALA A 130 6.58 44.95 -12.26
N ILE A 131 6.61 44.99 -10.93
CA ILE A 131 5.43 45.16 -10.07
C ILE A 131 5.50 46.52 -9.39
N GLU A 132 4.40 47.27 -9.42
CA GLU A 132 4.18 48.46 -8.60
C GLU A 132 3.17 48.10 -7.50
N PHE A 133 3.43 48.53 -6.26
CA PHE A 133 2.60 48.23 -5.12
C PHE A 133 2.55 49.37 -4.12
N ARG A 134 1.62 49.29 -3.17
CA ARG A 134 1.58 50.17 -2.00
C ARG A 134 1.47 49.37 -0.71
N LEU A 135 2.09 49.87 0.35
CA LEU A 135 1.89 49.36 1.71
C LEU A 135 0.48 49.75 2.21
N LEU A 136 -0.24 48.79 2.77
CA LEU A 136 -1.52 49.03 3.43
C LEU A 136 -1.30 49.48 4.89
N PRO A 137 -2.11 50.40 5.44
CA PRO A 137 -1.99 50.84 6.83
C PRO A 137 -2.10 49.65 7.80
N GLY A 138 -1.15 49.54 8.73
CA GLY A 138 -1.03 48.39 9.64
C GLY A 138 -2.03 48.33 10.80
N ASP A 139 -2.79 49.41 11.06
CA ASP A 139 -3.71 49.48 12.20
C ASP A 139 -4.87 48.48 12.03
N GLY A 140 -4.83 47.40 12.82
CA GLY A 140 -5.92 46.41 12.91
C GLY A 140 -5.81 45.21 11.96
N LEU A 141 -4.66 44.99 11.30
CA LEU A 141 -4.41 43.77 10.50
C LEU A 141 -3.95 42.60 11.39
N ASP A 142 -4.61 41.45 11.29
CA ASP A 142 -4.15 40.18 11.88
C ASP A 142 -3.08 39.55 10.98
N LEU A 143 -1.85 40.06 11.06
CA LEU A 143 -0.74 39.61 10.21
C LEU A 143 -0.45 38.09 10.32
N PRO A 144 -0.42 37.47 11.52
CA PRO A 144 -0.28 36.01 11.64
C PRO A 144 -1.44 35.22 11.01
N GLY A 145 -2.68 35.71 11.16
CA GLY A 145 -3.87 35.12 10.54
C GLY A 145 -3.80 35.21 9.01
N LEU A 146 -3.47 36.39 8.48
CA LEU A 146 -3.31 36.62 7.04
C LEU A 146 -2.16 35.81 6.44
N LEU A 147 -1.04 35.64 7.16
CA LEU A 147 0.05 34.78 6.70
C LEU A 147 -0.39 33.31 6.64
N SER A 148 -1.19 32.86 7.61
CA SER A 148 -1.76 31.52 7.62
C SER A 148 -2.72 31.32 6.44
N GLU A 149 -3.59 32.28 6.16
CA GLU A 149 -4.49 32.27 4.99
C GLU A 149 -3.72 32.31 3.66
N ALA A 150 -2.70 33.17 3.55
CA ALA A 150 -1.86 33.28 2.36
C ALA A 150 -1.11 31.96 2.05
N ARG A 151 -0.59 31.27 3.08
CA ARG A 151 0.07 29.96 2.94
C ARG A 151 -0.91 28.85 2.55
N LEU A 152 -2.17 28.94 2.97
CA LEU A 152 -3.24 28.03 2.54
C LEU A 152 -3.68 28.29 1.09
N GLY A 153 -3.65 29.55 0.65
CA GLY A 153 -4.02 29.99 -0.70
C GLY A 153 -3.02 29.62 -1.81
N LYS A 154 -1.77 29.26 -1.46
CA LYS A 154 -0.78 28.71 -2.42
C LYS A 154 -1.08 27.25 -2.86
N GLN A 155 -2.15 26.61 -2.40
CA GLN A 155 -2.60 25.34 -2.99
C GLN A 155 -3.40 25.58 -4.29
N PRO A 156 -3.13 24.85 -5.38
CA PRO A 156 -3.74 25.13 -6.67
C PRO A 156 -5.27 24.89 -6.63
N GLN A 157 -6.03 25.96 -6.77
CA GLN A 157 -7.49 25.90 -6.94
C GLN A 157 -7.82 25.51 -8.39
N GLY A 158 -8.19 24.26 -8.61
CA GLY A 158 -8.73 23.79 -9.89
C GLY A 158 -10.15 24.32 -10.10
N ALA A 159 -10.33 25.20 -11.10
CA ALA A 159 -11.65 25.68 -11.52
C ALA A 159 -12.38 24.62 -12.37
N VAL A 160 -13.61 24.30 -11.95
CA VAL A 160 -14.55 23.41 -12.64
C VAL A 160 -15.14 24.13 -13.85
N VAL A 161 -14.95 23.58 -15.05
CA VAL A 161 -15.75 23.91 -16.24
C VAL A 161 -16.40 22.64 -16.75
N THR A 162 -17.73 22.64 -16.79
CA THR A 162 -18.57 21.58 -17.35
C THR A 162 -18.80 21.81 -18.85
N VAL A 163 -18.34 20.91 -19.73
CA VAL A 163 -18.96 20.60 -21.04
C VAL A 163 -18.65 19.15 -21.47
N SER A 164 -19.58 18.53 -22.19
CA SER A 164 -19.69 17.11 -22.59
C SER A 164 -18.54 16.48 -23.41
N SER A 165 -18.39 15.16 -23.25
CA SER A 165 -17.66 14.18 -24.11
C SER A 165 -17.88 14.31 -25.64
N PRO A 166 -17.00 13.79 -26.54
CA PRO A 166 -16.29 12.48 -26.41
C PRO A 166 -14.81 12.32 -26.87
N ALA A 167 -14.23 11.21 -26.39
CA ALA A 167 -13.09 10.39 -26.83
C ALA A 167 -11.63 10.82 -26.50
N PRO A 168 -10.72 9.86 -26.20
CA PRO A 168 -9.53 10.08 -25.39
C PRO A 168 -8.23 10.16 -26.20
N SER A 169 -7.37 11.12 -25.87
CA SER A 169 -5.93 11.08 -26.17
C SER A 169 -5.16 11.20 -24.86
N ALA A 170 -4.33 10.20 -24.59
CA ALA A 170 -3.56 10.06 -23.36
C ALA A 170 -2.48 11.14 -23.23
N SER A 171 -2.46 11.85 -22.10
CA SER A 171 -1.26 12.20 -21.33
C SER A 171 -1.65 13.08 -20.14
N SER A 172 -1.79 12.51 -18.95
CA SER A 172 -1.83 13.27 -17.70
C SER A 172 -0.72 12.76 -16.78
N SER A 173 0.41 13.46 -16.80
CA SER A 173 1.45 13.37 -15.78
C SER A 173 0.98 14.13 -14.55
N GLY A 174 0.31 13.45 -13.62
CA GLY A 174 0.08 13.99 -12.29
C GLY A 174 1.41 14.05 -11.55
N THR A 175 1.85 15.24 -11.16
CA THR A 175 3.02 15.43 -10.29
C THR A 175 2.68 14.92 -8.91
N LEU A 176 3.48 13.95 -8.46
CA LEU A 176 3.44 13.38 -7.13
C LEU A 176 4.01 14.39 -6.12
N PRO A 177 3.59 14.34 -4.84
CA PRO A 177 4.09 15.27 -3.84
C PRO A 177 5.62 15.22 -3.75
N SER A 178 6.26 16.38 -3.77
CA SER A 178 7.71 16.54 -3.58
C SER A 178 8.12 15.90 -2.26
N SER A 179 9.23 15.16 -2.30
CA SER A 179 9.81 14.49 -1.13
C SER A 179 9.97 15.49 0.03
N PRO A 180 9.50 15.16 1.25
CA PRO A 180 9.75 16.02 2.39
C PRO A 180 11.27 16.14 2.57
N GLY A 181 11.78 17.35 2.78
CA GLY A 181 13.15 17.57 3.24
C GLY A 181 13.44 16.75 4.51
N SER A 182 14.70 16.73 4.94
CA SER A 182 15.31 15.90 5.99
C SER A 182 14.66 15.89 7.40
N ALA A 183 13.47 16.46 7.57
CA ALA A 183 12.66 16.33 8.76
C ALA A 183 12.29 14.84 9.02
N PRO A 184 12.30 14.39 10.29
CA PRO A 184 11.89 13.04 10.64
C PRO A 184 10.42 12.79 10.26
N SER A 185 10.14 11.62 9.67
CA SER A 185 8.78 11.22 9.29
C SER A 185 7.85 11.20 10.51
N ALA A 186 6.67 11.81 10.36
CA ALA A 186 5.60 11.71 11.36
C ALA A 186 4.93 10.32 11.38
N LEU A 187 5.21 9.47 10.38
CA LEU A 187 4.74 8.08 10.36
C LEU A 187 5.62 7.21 11.26
N ILE A 188 4.99 6.34 12.05
CA ILE A 188 5.71 5.28 12.77
C ILE A 188 6.25 4.30 11.71
N PRO A 189 7.57 4.19 11.53
CA PRO A 189 8.10 3.33 10.49
C PRO A 189 8.05 1.87 10.94
N SER A 190 7.92 0.95 9.99
CA SER A 190 7.96 -0.49 10.25
C SER A 190 9.36 -0.97 10.68
N SER A 191 10.40 -0.18 10.41
CA SER A 191 11.78 -0.42 10.83
C SER A 191 12.54 0.91 10.95
N VAL A 192 13.67 0.92 11.65
CA VAL A 192 14.55 2.10 11.73
C VAL A 192 15.36 2.36 10.45
N ARG A 193 15.29 1.45 9.46
CA ARG A 193 15.97 1.60 8.18
C ARG A 193 15.25 2.66 7.33
N SER A 194 16.02 3.55 6.73
CA SER A 194 15.51 4.45 5.69
C SER A 194 15.15 3.65 4.43
N LEU A 195 13.93 3.85 3.93
CA LEU A 195 13.41 3.22 2.72
C LEU A 195 13.22 4.30 1.63
N PRO A 196 13.41 3.97 0.35
CA PRO A 196 13.12 4.90 -0.74
C PRO A 196 11.63 5.25 -0.76
N LEU A 197 11.33 6.49 -1.16
CA LEU A 197 9.99 6.99 -1.41
C LEU A 197 9.46 6.49 -2.76
N ALA A 198 8.49 5.58 -2.75
CA ALA A 198 7.76 5.24 -3.96
C ALA A 198 6.97 6.45 -4.47
N VAL A 199 7.27 6.91 -5.67
CA VAL A 199 6.58 8.04 -6.31
C VAL A 199 5.53 7.52 -7.28
N ALA A 200 5.79 6.51 -8.10
CA ALA A 200 4.79 5.98 -9.04
C ALA A 200 4.70 4.45 -8.98
N ALA A 201 3.58 3.89 -9.42
CA ALA A 201 3.43 2.46 -9.60
C ALA A 201 2.44 2.13 -10.72
N LYS A 202 2.76 1.13 -11.55
CA LYS A 202 1.92 0.68 -12.66
C LYS A 202 2.24 -0.77 -13.02
N GLY A 203 1.20 -1.59 -13.22
CA GLY A 203 1.38 -3.01 -13.57
C GLY A 203 2.18 -3.74 -12.49
N ALA A 204 3.26 -4.44 -12.87
CA ALA A 204 4.15 -5.08 -11.92
C ALA A 204 5.34 -4.22 -11.46
N ARG A 205 5.27 -2.88 -11.63
CA ARG A 205 6.38 -1.97 -11.31
C ARG A 205 6.04 -0.90 -10.29
N ILE A 206 7.05 -0.57 -9.48
CA ILE A 206 7.08 0.58 -8.58
C ILE A 206 8.31 1.42 -8.95
N PHE A 207 8.17 2.74 -8.95
CA PHE A 207 9.20 3.71 -9.26
C PHE A 207 9.47 4.56 -8.02
N ASP A 208 10.74 4.72 -7.67
CA ASP A 208 11.14 5.54 -6.52
C ASP A 208 11.46 6.99 -6.91
N GLU A 209 11.77 7.82 -5.92
CA GLU A 209 12.12 9.23 -6.07
C GLU A 209 13.43 9.46 -6.85
N ALA A 210 14.29 8.44 -6.96
CA ALA A 210 15.51 8.47 -7.77
C ALA A 210 15.26 8.04 -9.23
N GLY A 211 14.01 7.71 -9.60
CA GLY A 211 13.64 7.23 -10.93
C GLY A 211 13.99 5.78 -11.20
N LEU A 212 14.36 5.00 -10.18
CA LEU A 212 14.65 3.57 -10.31
C LEU A 212 13.34 2.77 -10.37
N ASP A 213 13.32 1.78 -11.25
CA ASP A 213 12.18 0.88 -11.43
C ASP A 213 12.41 -0.48 -10.75
N TYR A 214 11.44 -0.89 -9.95
CA TYR A 214 11.45 -2.15 -9.22
C TYR A 214 10.40 -3.08 -9.78
N ILE A 215 10.76 -4.35 -10.00
CA ILE A 215 9.79 -5.41 -10.26
C ILE A 215 9.16 -5.81 -8.92
N ASP A 216 7.86 -5.60 -8.79
CA ASP A 216 7.06 -6.06 -7.66
C ASP A 216 6.75 -7.55 -7.80
N ALA A 217 7.71 -8.37 -7.40
CA ALA A 217 7.57 -9.82 -7.41
C ALA A 217 6.75 -10.36 -6.22
N SER A 218 6.16 -9.49 -5.38
CA SER A 218 5.31 -9.90 -4.26
C SER A 218 3.91 -9.32 -4.26
N SER A 219 3.57 -8.43 -5.19
CA SER A 219 2.30 -7.69 -5.19
C SER A 219 2.06 -6.98 -3.85
N GLY A 220 3.07 -6.30 -3.32
CA GLY A 220 3.10 -5.83 -1.92
C GLY A 220 3.04 -7.01 -0.93
N PRO A 221 2.17 -7.01 0.09
CA PRO A 221 1.93 -8.18 0.95
C PRO A 221 0.98 -9.19 0.28
N LEU A 222 1.19 -9.48 -1.01
CA LEU A 222 0.34 -10.29 -1.87
C LEU A 222 -1.10 -9.74 -1.98
N ALA A 223 -1.23 -8.41 -1.97
CA ALA A 223 -2.51 -7.70 -2.02
C ALA A 223 -2.84 -7.14 -3.41
N VAL A 224 -1.82 -6.79 -4.19
CA VAL A 224 -1.97 -6.11 -5.49
C VAL A 224 -2.16 -7.12 -6.62
N THR A 225 -3.27 -7.87 -6.57
CA THR A 225 -3.54 -9.00 -7.45
C THR A 225 -3.61 -8.63 -8.94
N LEU A 226 -4.15 -7.47 -9.31
CA LEU A 226 -4.24 -7.04 -10.71
C LEU A 226 -3.08 -6.13 -11.16
N GLY A 227 -2.10 -5.90 -10.29
CA GLY A 227 -1.04 -4.93 -10.51
C GLY A 227 -1.47 -3.51 -10.15
N HIS A 228 -0.48 -2.63 -10.09
CA HIS A 228 -0.66 -1.25 -9.66
C HIS A 228 -1.45 -0.44 -10.69
N ALA A 229 -2.33 0.44 -10.21
CA ALA A 229 -3.12 1.38 -11.02
C ALA A 229 -3.96 0.71 -12.14
N HIS A 230 -4.62 -0.42 -11.86
CA HIS A 230 -5.45 -1.10 -12.85
C HIS A 230 -6.65 -0.24 -13.29
N PRO A 231 -6.77 0.14 -14.57
CA PRO A 231 -7.68 1.21 -15.02
C PRO A 231 -9.16 0.88 -14.77
N ARG A 232 -9.56 -0.39 -14.93
CA ARG A 232 -10.95 -0.81 -14.67
C ARG A 232 -11.35 -0.65 -13.20
N VAL A 233 -10.42 -0.94 -12.28
CA VAL A 233 -10.69 -0.83 -10.84
C VAL A 233 -10.76 0.63 -10.44
N LEU A 234 -9.85 1.46 -10.95
CA LEU A 234 -9.86 2.91 -10.70
C LEU A 234 -11.15 3.57 -11.22
N ALA A 235 -11.61 3.20 -12.42
CA ALA A 235 -12.87 3.69 -12.97
C ALA A 235 -14.07 3.28 -12.10
N ALA A 236 -14.16 2.01 -11.71
CA ALA A 236 -15.25 1.52 -10.85
C ALA A 236 -15.29 2.22 -9.48
N ILE A 237 -14.12 2.52 -8.90
CA ILE A 237 -14.02 3.31 -7.67
C ILE A 237 -14.55 4.73 -7.88
N ALA A 238 -14.11 5.42 -8.94
CA ALA A 238 -14.53 6.78 -9.24
C ALA A 238 -16.04 6.88 -9.50
N ASP A 239 -16.60 5.93 -10.26
CA ASP A 239 -18.02 5.85 -10.56
C ASP A 239 -18.83 5.60 -9.28
N GLN A 240 -18.41 4.65 -8.45
CA GLN A 240 -19.08 4.35 -7.19
C GLN A 240 -19.01 5.53 -6.21
N PHE A 241 -17.87 6.22 -6.14
CA PHE A 241 -17.70 7.40 -5.29
C PHE A 241 -18.67 8.52 -5.69
N SER A 242 -18.87 8.71 -7.00
CA SER A 242 -19.80 9.72 -7.54
C SER A 242 -21.26 9.33 -7.32
N ALA A 243 -21.57 8.03 -7.27
CA ALA A 243 -22.94 7.55 -7.11
C ALA A 243 -23.36 7.41 -5.65
N VAL A 244 -22.62 6.65 -4.85
CA VAL A 244 -22.85 6.40 -3.42
C VAL A 244 -21.50 6.08 -2.75
N ASP A 245 -20.92 7.06 -2.08
CA ASP A 245 -19.67 6.91 -1.33
C ASP A 245 -19.86 6.07 -0.05
N TYR A 246 -20.94 6.31 0.69
CA TYR A 246 -21.25 5.64 1.96
C TYR A 246 -22.75 5.58 2.25
N VAL A 247 -23.21 4.47 2.85
CA VAL A 247 -24.54 4.38 3.47
C VAL A 247 -24.49 3.61 4.78
N HIS A 248 -25.36 3.99 5.72
CA HIS A 248 -25.47 3.30 7.01
C HIS A 248 -26.16 1.94 6.85
N ARG A 249 -25.41 0.85 7.04
CA ARG A 249 -25.86 -0.54 6.75
C ARG A 249 -27.08 -1.03 7.53
N THR A 250 -27.48 -0.35 8.62
CA THR A 250 -28.69 -0.72 9.37
C THR A 250 -29.95 -0.04 8.83
N GLN A 251 -29.80 0.95 7.95
CA GLN A 251 -30.89 1.73 7.37
C GLN A 251 -31.03 1.49 5.87
N PHE A 252 -29.92 1.21 5.18
CA PHE A 252 -29.89 1.04 3.74
C PHE A 252 -29.14 -0.24 3.34
N ARG A 253 -29.67 -0.89 2.30
CA ARG A 253 -28.91 -1.81 1.45
C ARG A 253 -28.15 -0.99 0.40
N ASN A 254 -27.05 -1.53 -0.12
CA ASN A 254 -26.31 -0.91 -1.22
C ASN A 254 -26.04 -1.92 -2.33
N GLY A 255 -26.19 -1.49 -3.59
CA GLY A 255 -26.12 -2.40 -4.74
C GLY A 255 -24.74 -3.04 -4.94
N ALA A 256 -23.66 -2.32 -4.65
CA ALA A 256 -22.30 -2.84 -4.80
C ALA A 256 -22.02 -4.02 -3.85
N ALA A 257 -22.41 -3.92 -2.57
CA ALA A 257 -22.23 -5.02 -1.63
C ALA A 257 -23.09 -6.24 -1.99
N GLU A 258 -24.34 -6.04 -2.41
CA GLU A 258 -25.22 -7.13 -2.84
C GLU A 258 -24.66 -7.83 -4.08
N ARG A 259 -24.24 -7.07 -5.09
CA ARG A 259 -23.64 -7.62 -6.31
C ARG A 259 -22.33 -8.34 -6.03
N LEU A 260 -21.46 -7.77 -5.18
CA LEU A 260 -20.22 -8.44 -4.81
C LEU A 260 -20.49 -9.74 -4.03
N ALA A 261 -21.48 -9.76 -3.15
CA ALA A 261 -21.87 -10.98 -2.42
C ALA A 261 -22.32 -12.08 -3.38
N GLU A 262 -23.16 -11.76 -4.37
CA GLU A 262 -23.53 -12.71 -5.44
C GLU A 262 -22.30 -13.24 -6.16
N LEU A 263 -21.41 -12.35 -6.61
CA LEU A 263 -20.21 -12.74 -7.34
C LEU A 263 -19.34 -13.68 -6.52
N VAL A 264 -19.01 -13.31 -5.27
CA VAL A 264 -18.15 -14.11 -4.40
C VAL A 264 -18.76 -15.47 -4.09
N THR A 265 -20.05 -15.54 -3.76
CA THR A 265 -20.73 -16.80 -3.40
C THR A 265 -20.82 -17.76 -4.58
N GLU A 266 -21.02 -17.27 -5.80
CA GLU A 266 -20.99 -18.07 -7.01
C GLU A 266 -19.62 -18.74 -7.23
N ARG A 267 -18.51 -18.02 -7.00
CA ARG A 267 -17.15 -18.56 -7.20
C ARG A 267 -16.71 -19.47 -6.04
N LEU A 268 -17.23 -19.26 -4.84
CA LEU A 268 -17.00 -20.17 -3.71
C LEU A 268 -17.68 -21.53 -3.94
N GLY A 269 -18.95 -21.51 -4.39
CA GLY A 269 -19.75 -22.72 -4.55
C GLY A 269 -20.00 -23.46 -3.22
N GLY A 270 -20.33 -24.75 -3.29
CA GLY A 270 -20.38 -25.64 -2.11
C GLY A 270 -21.41 -25.26 -1.02
N GLY A 271 -22.37 -24.37 -1.32
CA GLY A 271 -23.34 -23.88 -0.34
C GLY A 271 -22.85 -22.73 0.55
N LEU A 272 -21.69 -22.14 0.27
CA LEU A 272 -21.17 -20.90 0.87
C LEU A 272 -21.92 -19.68 0.31
N GLY A 273 -23.15 -19.46 0.78
CA GLY A 273 -24.12 -18.55 0.17
C GLY A 273 -24.30 -17.18 0.84
N HIS A 274 -23.53 -16.87 1.89
CA HIS A 274 -23.70 -15.62 2.64
C HIS A 274 -22.36 -14.99 2.98
N VAL A 275 -22.22 -13.68 2.81
CA VAL A 275 -20.95 -12.98 3.02
C VAL A 275 -21.17 -11.71 3.84
N MET A 276 -20.25 -11.43 4.74
CA MET A 276 -20.08 -10.11 5.37
C MET A 276 -18.73 -9.54 4.96
N PHE A 277 -18.70 -8.32 4.43
CA PHE A 277 -17.48 -7.63 4.03
C PHE A 277 -16.92 -6.73 5.14
N VAL A 278 -15.60 -6.66 5.22
CA VAL A 278 -14.79 -5.90 6.18
C VAL A 278 -13.58 -5.29 5.47
N SER A 279 -12.71 -4.56 6.18
CA SER A 279 -11.60 -3.84 5.54
C SER A 279 -10.28 -4.62 5.50
N SER A 280 -10.14 -5.73 6.22
CA SER A 280 -8.88 -6.48 6.31
C SER A 280 -9.06 -7.96 6.58
N GLY A 281 -8.00 -8.75 6.34
CA GLY A 281 -7.98 -10.18 6.70
C GLY A 281 -8.03 -10.43 8.21
N SER A 282 -7.48 -9.51 9.01
CA SER A 282 -7.54 -9.60 10.48
C SER A 282 -8.98 -9.47 10.98
N GLU A 283 -9.73 -8.52 10.41
CA GLU A 283 -11.15 -8.36 10.68
C GLU A 283 -11.97 -9.56 10.15
N ALA A 284 -11.60 -10.10 9.00
CA ALA A 284 -12.29 -11.25 8.41
C ALA A 284 -12.20 -12.48 9.33
N ASN A 285 -11.00 -12.78 9.84
CA ASN A 285 -10.79 -13.87 10.79
C ASN A 285 -11.47 -13.62 12.14
N GLU A 286 -11.46 -12.39 12.66
CA GLU A 286 -12.24 -12.02 13.86
C GLU A 286 -13.74 -12.26 13.70
N ILE A 287 -14.29 -11.81 12.57
CA ILE A 287 -15.70 -12.00 12.26
C ILE A 287 -16.03 -13.48 12.05
N ALA A 288 -15.17 -14.25 11.38
CA ALA A 288 -15.35 -15.69 11.22
C ALA A 288 -15.33 -16.45 12.55
N MET A 289 -14.42 -16.11 13.47
CA MET A 289 -14.40 -16.67 14.83
C MET A 289 -15.69 -16.34 15.59
N LYS A 290 -16.17 -15.10 15.50
CA LYS A 290 -17.46 -14.70 16.10
C LYS A 290 -18.62 -15.50 15.52
N PHE A 291 -18.68 -15.68 14.19
CA PHE A 291 -19.72 -16.49 13.55
C PHE A 291 -19.66 -17.96 13.96
N ALA A 292 -18.46 -18.55 14.02
CA ALA A 292 -18.29 -19.92 14.50
C ALA A 292 -18.76 -20.09 15.95
N HIS A 293 -18.45 -19.14 16.84
CA HIS A 293 -18.97 -19.17 18.20
C HIS A 293 -20.49 -18.98 18.25
N LEU A 294 -21.05 -18.01 17.51
CA LEU A 294 -22.49 -17.74 17.46
C LEU A 294 -23.29 -18.94 16.92
N TYR A 295 -22.73 -19.70 15.98
CA TYR A 295 -23.33 -20.94 15.49
C TYR A 295 -23.57 -21.93 16.64
N TRP A 296 -22.57 -22.15 17.50
CA TRP A 296 -22.72 -23.05 18.65
C TRP A 296 -23.57 -22.45 19.77
N ALA A 297 -23.40 -21.15 20.05
CA ALA A 297 -24.19 -20.43 21.04
C ALA A 297 -25.70 -20.47 20.72
N SER A 298 -26.07 -20.36 19.44
CA SER A 298 -27.47 -20.47 18.99
C SER A 298 -28.08 -21.87 19.23
N GLN A 299 -27.26 -22.88 19.50
CA GLN A 299 -27.67 -24.24 19.88
C GLN A 299 -27.56 -24.48 21.39
N GLY A 300 -27.32 -23.44 22.18
CA GLY A 300 -27.10 -23.54 23.63
C GLY A 300 -25.71 -24.04 24.03
N ARG A 301 -24.78 -24.22 23.08
CA ARG A 301 -23.41 -24.73 23.33
C ARG A 301 -22.41 -23.58 23.48
N HIS A 302 -22.57 -22.79 24.54
CA HIS A 302 -21.66 -21.66 24.81
C HIS A 302 -20.23 -22.08 25.20
N ASP A 303 -20.03 -23.35 25.57
CA ASP A 303 -18.71 -23.90 25.89
C ASP A 303 -17.83 -24.13 24.66
N LYS A 304 -18.40 -24.08 23.44
CA LYS A 304 -17.69 -24.09 22.17
C LYS A 304 -17.14 -22.69 21.85
N HIS A 305 -15.95 -22.38 22.35
CA HIS A 305 -15.33 -21.05 22.24
C HIS A 305 -13.82 -21.08 21.90
N ARG A 306 -13.21 -22.26 21.79
CA ARG A 306 -11.79 -22.40 21.45
C ARG A 306 -11.59 -22.53 19.95
N PHE A 307 -10.44 -22.05 19.48
CA PHE A 307 -10.02 -22.16 18.09
C PHE A 307 -8.70 -22.92 18.04
N VAL A 308 -8.60 -23.80 17.06
CA VAL A 308 -7.39 -24.59 16.77
C VAL A 308 -6.80 -24.08 15.47
N SER A 309 -5.51 -23.75 15.44
CA SER A 309 -4.81 -23.31 14.23
C SER A 309 -3.55 -24.14 13.96
N SER A 310 -2.80 -23.78 12.93
CA SER A 310 -1.52 -24.43 12.63
C SER A 310 -0.37 -23.82 13.45
N SER A 311 0.56 -24.67 13.91
CA SER A 311 1.74 -24.30 14.71
C SER A 311 2.66 -23.28 14.03
N VAL A 312 2.64 -23.21 12.70
CA VAL A 312 3.20 -22.12 11.89
C VAL A 312 2.10 -21.62 10.96
N SER A 313 1.65 -20.39 11.19
CA SER A 313 0.53 -19.77 10.47
C SER A 313 0.45 -18.27 10.74
N TYR A 314 -0.31 -17.54 9.93
CA TYR A 314 -0.64 -16.14 10.19
C TYR A 314 -2.10 -15.84 9.84
N HIS A 315 -2.86 -15.37 10.81
CA HIS A 315 -4.29 -15.07 10.68
C HIS A 315 -4.64 -13.60 10.91
N GLY A 316 -3.67 -12.75 11.25
CA GLY A 316 -3.86 -11.31 11.38
C GLY A 316 -3.23 -10.70 12.62
N ASN A 317 -3.54 -9.43 12.85
CA ASN A 317 -2.92 -8.60 13.89
C ASN A 317 -3.91 -7.92 14.86
N THR A 318 -5.21 -8.23 14.76
CA THR A 318 -6.19 -7.94 15.82
C THR A 318 -6.02 -8.94 16.98
N ALA A 319 -6.49 -8.63 18.19
CA ALA A 319 -6.17 -9.43 19.38
C ALA A 319 -6.53 -10.93 19.26
N GLY A 320 -7.71 -11.28 18.74
CA GLY A 320 -8.10 -12.67 18.52
C GLY A 320 -7.36 -13.30 17.35
N ALA A 321 -7.25 -12.60 16.22
CA ALA A 321 -6.56 -13.13 15.04
C ALA A 321 -5.05 -13.36 15.30
N LEU A 322 -4.43 -12.47 16.06
CA LEU A 322 -3.05 -12.59 16.53
C LEU A 322 -2.91 -13.75 17.52
N GLY A 323 -3.86 -13.92 18.44
CA GLY A 323 -3.91 -15.05 19.37
C GLY A 323 -4.07 -16.42 18.69
N ALA A 324 -4.74 -16.45 17.53
CA ALA A 324 -4.86 -17.65 16.69
C ALA A 324 -3.63 -17.90 15.80
N SER A 325 -2.75 -16.92 15.60
CA SER A 325 -1.61 -17.04 14.67
C SER A 325 -0.48 -17.90 15.26
N GLY A 326 0.04 -18.84 14.47
CA GLY A 326 1.20 -19.69 14.78
C GLY A 326 2.55 -18.98 14.68
N GLN A 327 2.64 -17.70 15.04
CA GLN A 327 3.89 -16.94 15.07
C GLN A 327 4.09 -16.27 16.43
N PRO A 328 4.67 -17.00 17.41
CA PRO A 328 4.78 -16.55 18.79
C PRO A 328 5.47 -15.19 18.94
N ARG A 329 6.42 -14.84 18.06
CA ARG A 329 7.12 -13.55 18.08
C ARG A 329 6.19 -12.34 17.97
N TYR A 330 5.09 -12.43 17.21
CA TYR A 330 4.18 -11.31 17.03
C TYR A 330 3.25 -11.17 18.24
N ALA A 331 2.84 -12.29 18.85
CA ALA A 331 2.01 -12.29 20.04
C ALA A 331 2.79 -11.98 21.33
N ALA A 332 4.11 -12.24 21.37
CA ALA A 332 4.93 -12.15 22.58
C ALA A 332 4.87 -10.76 23.27
N PRO A 333 4.99 -9.62 22.55
CA PRO A 333 4.87 -8.29 23.17
C PRO A 333 3.47 -7.98 23.72
N TYR A 334 2.45 -8.71 23.27
CA TYR A 334 1.03 -8.45 23.58
C TYR A 334 0.40 -9.56 24.41
N ARG A 335 1.18 -10.46 25.04
CA ARG A 335 0.66 -11.64 25.75
C ARG A 335 -0.47 -11.35 26.76
N PRO A 336 -0.46 -10.26 27.53
CA PRO A 336 -1.59 -9.94 28.41
C PRO A 336 -2.90 -9.60 27.68
N LEU A 337 -2.82 -9.26 26.39
CA LEU A 337 -3.94 -8.80 25.56
C LEU A 337 -4.46 -9.85 24.57
N VAL A 338 -3.70 -10.94 24.36
CA VAL A 338 -4.04 -11.98 23.38
C VAL A 338 -4.18 -13.35 24.05
N HIS A 339 -5.20 -14.10 23.65
CA HIS A 339 -5.42 -15.46 24.11
C HIS A 339 -4.89 -16.45 23.09
N ALA A 340 -3.89 -17.24 23.46
CA ALA A 340 -3.34 -18.27 22.59
C ALA A 340 -4.37 -19.40 22.36
N GLY A 341 -4.56 -19.76 21.09
CA GLY A 341 -5.32 -20.94 20.70
C GLY A 341 -4.54 -22.25 20.91
N GLU A 342 -5.23 -23.38 20.75
CA GLU A 342 -4.58 -24.68 20.60
C GLU A 342 -4.02 -24.79 19.17
N THR A 343 -2.97 -25.58 18.96
CA THR A 343 -2.37 -25.74 17.63
C THR A 343 -2.20 -27.20 17.23
N ILE A 344 -2.42 -27.49 15.96
CA ILE A 344 -1.98 -28.73 15.29
C ILE A 344 -0.72 -28.45 14.47
N THR A 345 0.01 -29.49 14.13
CA THR A 345 1.23 -29.36 13.35
C THR A 345 0.93 -29.03 11.90
N ALA A 346 1.62 -28.03 11.36
CA ALA A 346 1.57 -27.71 9.93
C ALA A 346 2.07 -28.88 9.06
N PRO A 347 1.51 -29.12 7.87
CA PRO A 347 1.89 -30.24 7.01
C PRO A 347 3.23 -29.99 6.27
N GLN A 348 4.34 -29.95 7.00
CA GLN A 348 5.69 -29.72 6.48
C GLN A 348 6.28 -30.96 5.82
N VAL A 349 5.84 -31.28 4.59
CA VAL A 349 6.26 -32.48 3.86
C VAL A 349 7.76 -32.55 3.61
N TYR A 350 8.43 -31.41 3.40
CA TYR A 350 9.87 -31.34 3.11
C TYR A 350 10.76 -31.93 4.22
N ARG A 351 10.34 -31.79 5.48
CA ARG A 351 11.11 -32.24 6.66
C ARG A 351 10.57 -33.52 7.28
N LEU A 352 9.57 -34.13 6.65
CA LEU A 352 8.86 -35.25 7.24
C LEU A 352 9.64 -36.55 6.98
N PRO A 353 10.03 -37.30 8.02
CA PRO A 353 10.52 -38.66 7.83
C PRO A 353 9.39 -39.50 7.25
N VAL A 354 9.60 -40.08 6.07
CA VAL A 354 8.61 -40.93 5.40
C VAL A 354 9.05 -42.39 5.55
N PRO A 355 8.31 -43.23 6.30
CA PRO A 355 8.60 -44.64 6.40
C PRO A 355 8.48 -45.36 5.06
N ASP A 356 9.24 -46.44 4.88
CA ASP A 356 9.17 -47.28 3.69
C ASP A 356 7.71 -47.73 3.40
N GLY A 357 7.28 -47.57 2.15
CA GLY A 357 5.93 -47.92 1.71
C GLY A 357 4.84 -46.89 2.06
N SER A 358 5.19 -45.76 2.67
CA SER A 358 4.27 -44.62 2.91
C SER A 358 4.61 -43.43 2.01
N THR A 359 3.66 -42.49 1.92
CA THR A 359 3.85 -41.17 1.30
C THR A 359 3.87 -40.09 2.37
N ALA A 360 4.51 -38.95 2.10
CA ALA A 360 4.48 -37.80 3.01
C ALA A 360 3.04 -37.37 3.34
N ALA A 361 2.14 -37.42 2.35
CA ALA A 361 0.72 -37.14 2.52
C ALA A 361 0.07 -38.06 3.56
N GLN A 362 0.29 -39.38 3.47
CA GLN A 362 -0.24 -40.36 4.42
C GLN A 362 0.28 -40.12 5.84
N VAL A 363 1.56 -39.76 5.98
CA VAL A 363 2.15 -39.45 7.29
C VAL A 363 1.55 -38.16 7.88
N CYS A 364 1.37 -37.11 7.07
CA CYS A 364 0.68 -35.88 7.51
C CYS A 364 -0.77 -36.15 7.96
N ILE A 365 -1.51 -36.95 7.19
CA ILE A 365 -2.90 -37.35 7.50
C ILE A 365 -2.97 -38.18 8.78
N ALA A 366 -2.06 -39.13 8.98
CA ALA A 366 -1.98 -39.93 10.20
C ALA A 366 -1.69 -39.05 11.43
N ARG A 367 -0.73 -38.13 11.31
CA ARG A 367 -0.42 -37.17 12.37
C ARG A 367 -1.60 -36.25 12.69
N LEU A 368 -2.29 -35.74 11.67
CA LEU A 368 -3.50 -34.94 11.86
C LEU A 368 -4.55 -35.69 12.69
N ARG A 369 -4.81 -36.96 12.36
CA ARG A 369 -5.75 -37.81 13.12
C ARG A 369 -5.34 -37.96 14.59
N GLU A 370 -4.06 -38.24 14.84
CA GLU A 370 -3.52 -38.40 16.19
C GLU A 370 -3.64 -37.11 17.02
N GLU A 371 -3.32 -35.96 16.42
CA GLU A 371 -3.41 -34.67 17.09
C GLU A 371 -4.86 -34.28 17.35
N PHE A 372 -5.76 -34.48 16.39
CA PHE A 372 -7.19 -34.23 16.57
C PHE A 372 -7.76 -35.01 17.76
N ALA A 373 -7.33 -36.26 17.95
CA ALA A 373 -7.76 -37.10 19.07
C ALA A 373 -7.29 -36.58 20.46
N ARG A 374 -6.31 -35.67 20.51
CA ARG A 374 -5.77 -35.09 21.75
C ARG A 374 -6.37 -33.70 22.08
N LEU A 375 -7.06 -33.07 21.14
CA LEU A 375 -7.66 -31.75 21.33
C LEU A 375 -8.87 -31.80 22.27
N ASP A 376 -9.17 -30.69 22.95
CA ASP A 376 -10.43 -30.52 23.69
C ASP A 376 -11.60 -30.20 22.74
N LEU A 377 -11.94 -31.18 21.88
CA LEU A 377 -12.95 -31.02 20.82
C LEU A 377 -14.32 -30.64 21.37
N ARG A 378 -14.61 -30.90 22.65
CA ARG A 378 -15.85 -30.44 23.29
C ARG A 378 -15.93 -28.92 23.32
N ARG A 379 -14.81 -28.23 23.60
CA ARG A 379 -14.74 -26.76 23.70
C ARG A 379 -14.28 -26.09 22.40
N THR A 380 -13.78 -26.85 21.43
CA THR A 380 -13.36 -26.33 20.13
C THR A 380 -14.54 -25.94 19.25
N ALA A 381 -14.69 -24.64 18.98
CA ALA A 381 -15.68 -24.09 18.07
C ALA A 381 -15.32 -24.37 16.60
N ALA A 382 -14.06 -24.12 16.23
CA ALA A 382 -13.58 -24.30 14.88
C ALA A 382 -12.07 -24.58 14.80
N VAL A 383 -11.68 -25.23 13.70
CA VAL A 383 -10.31 -25.26 13.20
C VAL A 383 -10.15 -24.15 12.16
N LEU A 384 -9.14 -23.30 12.31
CA LEU A 384 -8.80 -22.20 11.40
C LEU A 384 -7.47 -22.54 10.71
N LEU A 385 -7.51 -22.76 9.40
CA LEU A 385 -6.31 -23.09 8.61
C LEU A 385 -6.27 -22.34 7.30
N GLU A 386 -5.07 -21.92 6.91
CA GLU A 386 -4.81 -21.36 5.59
C GLU A 386 -5.06 -22.41 4.50
N GLY A 387 -5.68 -22.02 3.38
CA GLY A 387 -5.89 -22.90 2.23
C GLY A 387 -4.55 -23.33 1.61
N VAL A 388 -3.72 -22.34 1.26
CA VAL A 388 -2.27 -22.49 1.11
C VAL A 388 -1.62 -21.48 2.04
N GLY A 389 -0.60 -21.91 2.77
CA GLY A 389 0.07 -21.09 3.77
C GLY A 389 0.65 -19.78 3.20
N GLY A 390 0.71 -18.75 4.02
CA GLY A 390 1.36 -17.49 3.69
C GLY A 390 2.78 -17.37 4.23
N SER A 391 3.18 -16.16 4.62
CA SER A 391 4.53 -15.89 5.13
C SER A 391 4.81 -16.55 6.48
N GLY A 392 3.79 -16.85 7.28
CA GLY A 392 3.98 -17.51 8.58
C GLY A 392 4.46 -18.95 8.48
N SER A 393 4.12 -19.64 7.39
CA SER A 393 4.54 -21.01 7.10
C SER A 393 5.49 -21.11 5.91
N GLY A 394 5.78 -19.99 5.23
CA GLY A 394 6.61 -19.97 4.03
C GLY A 394 5.94 -20.72 2.87
N VAL A 395 4.64 -20.58 2.67
CA VAL A 395 3.90 -21.24 1.57
C VAL A 395 3.80 -22.75 1.70
N LEU A 396 3.39 -23.24 2.87
CA LEU A 396 3.05 -24.66 3.00
C LEU A 396 1.78 -24.98 2.21
N VAL A 397 1.91 -25.89 1.26
CA VAL A 397 0.80 -26.44 0.47
C VAL A 397 0.30 -27.70 1.16
N PRO A 398 -0.99 -27.79 1.54
CA PRO A 398 -1.54 -29.03 2.07
C PRO A 398 -1.34 -30.19 1.09
N PRO A 399 -0.83 -31.35 1.54
CA PRO A 399 -0.64 -32.49 0.66
C PRO A 399 -2.01 -33.08 0.26
N PRO A 400 -2.08 -33.84 -0.86
CA PRO A 400 -3.31 -34.46 -1.32
C PRO A 400 -4.01 -35.27 -0.21
N GLY A 401 -5.33 -35.10 -0.07
CA GLY A 401 -6.15 -35.80 0.93
C GLY A 401 -6.14 -35.17 2.33
N PHE A 402 -5.28 -34.18 2.60
CA PHE A 402 -5.18 -33.55 3.92
C PHE A 402 -6.44 -32.75 4.29
N LEU A 403 -6.94 -31.93 3.36
CA LEU A 403 -8.13 -31.11 3.60
C LEU A 403 -9.40 -31.96 3.65
N GLU A 404 -9.49 -33.04 2.86
CA GLU A 404 -10.57 -34.02 2.93
C GLU A 404 -10.61 -34.72 4.29
N GLU A 405 -9.44 -35.12 4.81
CA GLU A 405 -9.36 -35.70 6.15
C GLU A 405 -9.73 -34.68 7.23
N LEU A 406 -9.26 -33.44 7.12
CA LEU A 406 -9.64 -32.37 8.05
C LEU A 406 -11.16 -32.18 8.08
N ARG A 407 -11.80 -32.09 6.91
CA ARG A 407 -13.26 -31.99 6.80
C ARG A 407 -13.95 -33.15 7.50
N ARG A 408 -13.51 -34.39 7.23
CA ARG A 408 -14.04 -35.61 7.85
C ARG A 408 -13.92 -35.58 9.38
N LEU A 409 -12.77 -35.14 9.91
CA LEU A 409 -12.52 -35.03 11.35
C LEU A 409 -13.38 -33.94 12.00
N CYS A 410 -13.53 -32.79 11.34
CA CYS A 410 -14.40 -31.69 11.78
C CYS A 410 -15.86 -32.16 11.88
N ASP A 411 -16.36 -32.85 10.84
CA ASP A 411 -17.72 -33.39 10.82
C ASP A 411 -17.95 -34.44 11.91
N ALA A 412 -17.00 -35.36 12.09
CA ALA A 412 -17.10 -36.41 13.11
C ALA A 412 -17.05 -35.89 14.56
N SER A 413 -16.60 -34.65 14.76
CA SER A 413 -16.29 -34.08 16.08
C SER A 413 -17.14 -32.88 16.47
N ASP A 414 -18.16 -32.54 15.68
CA ASP A 414 -18.93 -31.29 15.84
C ASP A 414 -18.00 -30.07 15.91
N VAL A 415 -17.03 -29.95 15.00
CA VAL A 415 -16.13 -28.79 14.93
C VAL A 415 -16.32 -28.14 13.56
N LEU A 416 -16.40 -26.81 13.50
CA LEU A 416 -16.45 -26.11 12.22
C LEU A 416 -15.06 -26.01 11.61
N TRP A 417 -14.99 -25.93 10.28
CA TRP A 417 -13.75 -25.60 9.58
C TRP A 417 -13.85 -24.20 8.97
N ILE A 418 -12.88 -23.34 9.33
CA ILE A 418 -12.64 -22.03 8.71
C ILE A 418 -11.41 -22.17 7.80
N SER A 419 -11.60 -21.94 6.50
CA SER A 419 -10.49 -21.84 5.54
C SER A 419 -10.09 -20.38 5.36
N ASP A 420 -8.86 -20.06 5.76
CA ASP A 420 -8.25 -18.75 5.58
C ASP A 420 -7.63 -18.64 4.19
N GLU A 421 -8.33 -17.93 3.31
CA GLU A 421 -7.95 -17.67 1.93
C GLU A 421 -7.50 -16.22 1.74
N VAL A 422 -7.09 -15.54 2.82
CA VAL A 422 -6.66 -14.13 2.77
C VAL A 422 -5.50 -13.95 1.80
N MET A 423 -4.51 -14.86 1.79
CA MET A 423 -3.38 -14.78 0.87
C MET A 423 -3.57 -15.62 -0.40
N SER A 424 -4.23 -16.78 -0.29
CA SER A 424 -4.28 -17.79 -1.34
C SER A 424 -5.51 -17.71 -2.26
N GLY A 425 -6.51 -16.90 -1.90
CA GLY A 425 -7.72 -16.69 -2.67
C GLY A 425 -7.57 -15.74 -3.85
N PHE A 426 -8.69 -15.50 -4.54
CA PHE A 426 -8.83 -14.65 -5.72
C PHE A 426 -7.85 -14.98 -6.85
N GLY A 427 -7.73 -16.27 -7.19
CA GLY A 427 -6.96 -16.72 -8.36
C GLY A 427 -5.48 -16.95 -8.11
N ARG A 428 -4.96 -16.54 -6.94
CA ARG A 428 -3.52 -16.55 -6.61
C ARG A 428 -2.85 -17.90 -6.83
N THR A 429 -3.53 -18.99 -6.51
CA THR A 429 -3.00 -20.36 -6.61
C THR A 429 -3.42 -21.08 -7.90
N GLY A 430 -4.04 -20.38 -8.86
CA GLY A 430 -4.62 -20.99 -10.07
C GLY A 430 -6.01 -21.59 -9.87
N ALA A 431 -6.63 -21.35 -8.72
CA ALA A 431 -8.05 -21.56 -8.44
C ALA A 431 -8.62 -20.29 -7.78
N TRP A 432 -9.94 -20.13 -7.77
CA TRP A 432 -10.56 -18.97 -7.11
C TRP A 432 -10.21 -18.92 -5.63
N PHE A 433 -10.25 -20.08 -4.96
CA PHE A 433 -9.83 -20.26 -3.57
C PHE A 433 -9.00 -21.54 -3.48
N ALA A 434 -7.92 -21.54 -2.70
CA ALA A 434 -6.97 -22.65 -2.71
C ALA A 434 -7.54 -23.96 -2.16
N PHE A 435 -8.53 -23.93 -1.26
CA PHE A 435 -9.23 -25.13 -0.80
C PHE A 435 -9.88 -25.90 -1.97
N GLN A 436 -10.19 -25.22 -3.08
CA GLN A 436 -10.82 -25.82 -4.27
C GLN A 436 -9.86 -26.69 -5.10
N HIS A 437 -8.56 -26.71 -4.77
CA HIS A 437 -7.65 -27.76 -5.24
C HIS A 437 -7.97 -29.13 -4.62
N SER A 438 -8.85 -29.17 -3.61
CA SER A 438 -9.37 -30.36 -2.96
C SER A 438 -10.89 -30.48 -3.16
N ALA A 439 -11.47 -31.64 -2.85
CA ALA A 439 -12.92 -31.81 -2.85
C ALA A 439 -13.59 -31.34 -1.54
N ALA A 440 -12.80 -30.90 -0.55
CA ALA A 440 -13.29 -30.53 0.76
C ALA A 440 -13.89 -29.12 0.77
N VAL A 441 -15.08 -28.97 1.36
CA VAL A 441 -15.75 -27.66 1.49
C VAL A 441 -15.75 -27.21 2.96
N PRO A 442 -15.19 -26.02 3.29
CA PRO A 442 -15.20 -25.47 4.64
C PRO A 442 -16.59 -24.97 5.06
N ASP A 443 -16.80 -24.80 6.36
CA ASP A 443 -18.05 -24.20 6.87
C ASP A 443 -18.05 -22.67 6.71
N ILE A 444 -16.87 -22.06 6.78
CA ILE A 444 -16.61 -20.61 6.64
C ILE A 444 -15.33 -20.41 5.83
N VAL A 445 -15.31 -19.41 4.93
CA VAL A 445 -14.11 -18.96 4.21
C VAL A 445 -13.82 -17.52 4.55
N THR A 446 -12.59 -17.19 4.92
CA THR A 446 -12.15 -15.80 5.08
C THR A 446 -11.26 -15.39 3.93
N PHE A 447 -11.37 -14.13 3.51
CA PHE A 447 -10.59 -13.59 2.41
C PHE A 447 -10.33 -12.10 2.59
N ALA A 448 -9.29 -11.58 1.94
CA ALA A 448 -9.00 -10.14 1.82
C ALA A 448 -8.02 -9.92 0.66
N LYS A 449 -7.09 -8.96 0.80
CA LYS A 449 -5.95 -8.75 -0.12
C LYS A 449 -6.42 -8.68 -1.58
N GLY A 450 -6.25 -9.76 -2.33
CA GLY A 450 -6.66 -9.87 -3.72
C GLY A 450 -8.13 -9.56 -3.97
N ALA A 451 -8.99 -9.65 -2.94
CA ALA A 451 -10.39 -9.26 -3.03
C ALA A 451 -10.60 -7.84 -3.56
N GLY A 452 -9.78 -6.87 -3.13
CA GLY A 452 -9.88 -5.47 -3.54
C GLY A 452 -9.00 -5.10 -4.74
N GLY A 453 -8.38 -6.09 -5.40
CA GLY A 453 -7.50 -5.88 -6.56
C GLY A 453 -6.18 -5.13 -6.27
N GLY A 454 -5.93 -4.77 -5.01
CA GLY A 454 -4.82 -3.92 -4.59
C GLY A 454 -5.16 -2.44 -4.43
N SER A 455 -6.38 -2.03 -4.79
CA SER A 455 -6.75 -0.60 -4.81
C SER A 455 -7.49 -0.13 -3.57
N LEU A 456 -8.31 -0.99 -2.94
CA LEU A 456 -9.02 -0.65 -1.70
C LEU A 456 -8.94 -1.76 -0.65
N PRO A 457 -8.91 -1.40 0.65
CA PRO A 457 -9.04 -2.37 1.74
C PRO A 457 -10.38 -3.10 1.64
N LEU A 458 -10.31 -4.40 1.37
CA LEU A 458 -11.47 -5.26 1.28
C LEU A 458 -11.11 -6.66 1.78
N GLY A 459 -11.97 -7.19 2.64
CA GLY A 459 -12.00 -8.59 3.04
C GLY A 459 -13.41 -9.03 3.38
N GLY A 460 -13.56 -10.27 3.79
CA GLY A 460 -14.86 -10.81 4.14
C GLY A 460 -14.79 -12.20 4.75
N ALA A 461 -15.90 -12.56 5.40
CA ALA A 461 -16.17 -13.90 5.86
C ALA A 461 -17.41 -14.41 5.12
N ALA A 462 -17.24 -15.50 4.36
CA ALA A 462 -18.30 -16.21 3.69
C ALA A 462 -18.71 -17.44 4.51
N LEU A 463 -20.01 -17.66 4.68
CA LEU A 463 -20.58 -18.68 5.54
C LEU A 463 -21.42 -19.64 4.72
N SER A 464 -21.39 -20.91 5.10
CA SER A 464 -22.34 -21.90 4.57
C SER A 464 -23.77 -21.55 4.98
N GLY A 465 -24.73 -21.97 4.15
CA GLY A 465 -26.16 -21.85 4.47
C GLY A 465 -26.49 -22.52 5.82
N LYS A 466 -25.83 -23.64 6.15
CA LYS A 466 -25.93 -24.31 7.46
C LYS A 466 -25.61 -23.35 8.61
N VAL A 467 -24.44 -22.71 8.55
CA VAL A 467 -23.99 -21.80 9.62
C VAL A 467 -24.89 -20.57 9.71
N TRP A 468 -25.17 -19.92 8.58
CA TRP A 468 -25.97 -18.70 8.57
C TRP A 468 -27.42 -18.92 9.02
N ASN A 469 -28.08 -19.96 8.51
CA ASN A 469 -29.48 -20.24 8.85
C ASN A 469 -29.65 -20.55 10.34
N GLN A 470 -28.67 -21.23 10.93
CA GLN A 470 -28.65 -21.53 12.35
C GLN A 470 -28.50 -20.25 13.20
N ILE A 471 -27.58 -19.36 12.84
CA ILE A 471 -27.35 -18.10 13.57
C ILE A 471 -28.56 -17.17 13.45
N ARG A 472 -29.04 -16.91 12.23
CA ARG A 472 -30.10 -15.91 11.98
C ARG A 472 -31.44 -16.27 12.62
N GLY A 473 -31.67 -17.56 12.89
CA GLY A 473 -32.87 -18.03 13.59
C GLY A 473 -32.94 -17.63 15.06
N VAL A 474 -31.80 -17.33 15.68
CA VAL A 474 -31.69 -16.95 17.10
C VAL A 474 -31.24 -15.50 17.27
N TYR A 475 -30.37 -15.01 16.39
CA TYR A 475 -29.81 -13.67 16.41
C TYR A 475 -30.26 -12.87 15.17
N PRO A 476 -31.49 -12.33 15.16
CA PRO A 476 -32.06 -11.64 13.99
C PRO A 476 -31.39 -10.29 13.69
N ALA A 477 -30.75 -9.68 14.68
CA ALA A 477 -29.94 -8.48 14.54
C ALA A 477 -28.48 -8.83 14.83
N MET A 478 -27.63 -8.70 13.82
CA MET A 478 -26.21 -9.05 13.94
C MET A 478 -25.43 -7.91 14.59
N SER A 479 -25.04 -8.08 15.86
CA SER A 479 -24.13 -7.19 16.59
C SER A 479 -22.65 -7.48 16.26
N ALA A 480 -22.36 -7.69 14.97
CA ALA A 480 -21.02 -7.87 14.43
C ALA A 480 -20.81 -6.92 13.23
N GLY A 481 -19.62 -6.34 13.12
CA GLY A 481 -19.24 -5.40 12.06
C GLY A 481 -18.66 -4.09 12.61
N HIS A 482 -18.11 -3.30 11.69
CA HIS A 482 -17.48 -2.00 11.92
C HIS A 482 -18.14 -0.92 11.06
N THR A 483 -17.71 0.33 11.19
CA THR A 483 -18.25 1.48 10.46
C THR A 483 -18.31 1.27 8.94
N PHE A 484 -17.28 0.64 8.36
CA PHE A 484 -17.14 0.38 6.92
C PHE A 484 -17.56 -1.03 6.48
N THR A 485 -18.21 -1.82 7.35
CA THR A 485 -18.75 -3.13 6.96
C THR A 485 -19.73 -2.99 5.80
N ASN A 486 -19.53 -3.79 4.75
CA ASN A 486 -20.27 -3.72 3.48
C ASN A 486 -20.17 -2.35 2.77
N GLY A 487 -19.04 -1.67 2.91
CA GLY A 487 -18.79 -0.36 2.31
C GLY A 487 -18.90 -0.37 0.77
N PRO A 488 -19.72 0.51 0.15
CA PRO A 488 -19.97 0.49 -1.30
C PRO A 488 -18.69 0.63 -2.14
N LEU A 489 -17.81 1.55 -1.75
CA LEU A 489 -16.59 1.87 -2.51
C LEU A 489 -15.64 0.67 -2.62
N ALA A 490 -15.36 0.01 -1.50
CA ALA A 490 -14.54 -1.20 -1.47
C ALA A 490 -15.21 -2.34 -2.26
N CYS A 491 -16.54 -2.47 -2.14
CA CYS A 491 -17.27 -3.50 -2.88
C CYS A 491 -17.22 -3.29 -4.41
N ALA A 492 -17.29 -2.05 -4.89
CA ALA A 492 -17.15 -1.74 -6.31
C ALA A 492 -15.76 -2.11 -6.86
N ALA A 493 -14.70 -1.83 -6.10
CA ALA A 493 -13.36 -2.31 -6.46
C ALA A 493 -13.29 -3.84 -6.53
N GLY A 494 -13.96 -4.54 -5.60
CA GLY A 494 -14.04 -6.00 -5.61
C GLY A 494 -14.80 -6.56 -6.81
N ILE A 495 -15.90 -5.91 -7.22
CA ILE A 495 -16.67 -6.29 -8.43
C ILE A 495 -15.76 -6.18 -9.66
N ALA A 496 -15.14 -5.01 -9.87
CA ALA A 496 -14.24 -4.79 -10.99
C ALA A 496 -13.05 -5.77 -10.99
N THR A 497 -12.60 -6.16 -9.81
CA THR A 497 -11.54 -7.16 -9.66
C THR A 497 -11.98 -8.54 -10.15
N ILE A 498 -13.12 -9.05 -9.66
CA ILE A 498 -13.66 -10.36 -10.07
C ILE A 498 -13.94 -10.37 -11.57
N GLU A 499 -14.60 -9.33 -12.10
CA GLU A 499 -14.91 -9.22 -13.52
C GLU A 499 -13.65 -9.21 -14.39
N THR A 500 -12.59 -8.51 -13.96
CA THR A 500 -11.30 -8.53 -14.65
C THR A 500 -10.68 -9.92 -14.63
N LEU A 501 -10.65 -10.59 -13.47
CA LEU A 501 -10.10 -11.94 -13.35
C LEU A 501 -10.79 -12.94 -14.29
N GLU A 502 -12.09 -12.78 -14.53
CA GLU A 502 -12.89 -13.62 -15.41
C GLU A 502 -12.71 -13.31 -16.89
N GLU A 503 -12.90 -12.04 -17.26
CA GLU A 503 -12.87 -11.62 -18.66
C GLU A 503 -11.49 -11.83 -19.28
N GLU A 504 -10.43 -11.61 -18.49
CA GLU A 504 -9.05 -11.84 -18.91
C GLU A 504 -8.55 -13.27 -18.64
N ARG A 505 -9.40 -14.13 -18.07
CA ARG A 505 -9.11 -15.55 -17.77
C ARG A 505 -7.81 -15.72 -16.97
N LEU A 506 -7.63 -14.85 -15.98
CA LEU A 506 -6.40 -14.75 -15.22
C LEU A 506 -6.21 -15.95 -14.29
N VAL A 507 -7.29 -16.52 -13.75
CA VAL A 507 -7.20 -17.72 -12.90
C VAL A 507 -6.61 -18.90 -13.70
N GLU A 508 -7.08 -19.13 -14.93
CA GLU A 508 -6.57 -20.20 -15.79
C GLU A 508 -5.16 -19.90 -16.31
N ARG A 509 -4.86 -18.63 -16.63
CA ARG A 509 -3.49 -18.21 -16.96
C ARG A 509 -2.55 -18.53 -15.81
N VAL A 510 -2.91 -18.18 -14.58
CA VAL A 510 -2.10 -18.41 -13.38
C VAL A 510 -1.93 -19.90 -13.11
N ALA A 511 -2.95 -20.73 -13.31
CA ALA A 511 -2.81 -22.18 -13.21
C ALA A 511 -1.76 -22.72 -14.20
N ARG A 512 -1.86 -22.33 -15.48
CA ARG A 512 -0.95 -22.82 -16.54
C ARG A 512 0.46 -22.24 -16.42
N ARG A 513 0.59 -20.91 -16.39
CA ARG A 513 1.87 -20.21 -16.38
C ARG A 513 2.56 -20.33 -15.01
N GLY A 514 1.78 -20.45 -13.93
CA GLY A 514 2.30 -20.69 -12.59
C GLY A 514 3.01 -22.03 -12.46
N ALA A 515 2.55 -23.07 -13.15
CA ALA A 515 3.29 -24.35 -13.22
C ALA A 515 4.69 -24.16 -13.84
N GLN A 516 4.77 -23.42 -14.95
CA GLN A 516 6.05 -23.08 -15.62
C GLN A 516 6.94 -22.20 -14.74
N LEU A 517 6.37 -21.20 -14.05
CA LEU A 517 7.11 -20.39 -13.08
C LEU A 517 7.70 -21.27 -11.95
N GLY A 518 6.93 -22.25 -11.48
CA GLY A 518 7.42 -23.24 -10.52
C GLY A 518 8.60 -24.07 -11.03
N GLU A 519 8.59 -24.47 -12.31
CA GLU A 519 9.73 -25.14 -12.95
C GLU A 519 10.96 -24.24 -13.00
N GLU A 520 10.79 -22.97 -13.38
CA GLU A 520 11.87 -21.97 -13.42
C GLU A 520 12.47 -21.73 -12.02
N LEU A 521 11.64 -21.62 -10.98
CA LEU A 521 12.08 -21.45 -9.60
C LEU A 521 12.81 -22.70 -9.06
N ARG A 522 12.35 -23.91 -9.41
CA ARG A 522 13.05 -25.15 -9.05
C ARG A 522 14.35 -25.34 -9.83
N ALA A 523 14.46 -24.78 -11.04
CA ALA A 523 15.74 -24.74 -11.75
C ALA A 523 16.77 -23.90 -10.98
N LEU A 524 16.36 -22.79 -10.35
CA LEU A 524 17.23 -22.02 -9.44
C LEU A 524 17.61 -22.84 -8.20
N GLN A 525 16.70 -23.66 -7.67
CA GLN A 525 17.01 -24.57 -6.56
C GLN A 525 18.17 -25.52 -6.88
N ALA A 526 18.22 -26.04 -8.12
CA ALA A 526 19.32 -26.89 -8.57
C ALA A 526 20.65 -26.14 -8.73
N GLU A 527 20.60 -24.83 -8.99
CA GLU A 527 21.76 -23.94 -9.13
C GLU A 527 22.30 -23.48 -7.76
N PHE A 528 21.42 -23.28 -6.77
CA PHE A 528 21.74 -22.75 -5.44
C PHE A 528 21.34 -23.74 -4.34
N PRO A 529 22.25 -24.63 -3.90
CA PRO A 529 21.93 -25.69 -2.93
C PRO A 529 21.37 -25.20 -1.59
N PHE A 530 21.69 -23.97 -1.17
CA PHE A 530 21.13 -23.38 0.05
C PHE A 530 19.64 -23.04 -0.06
N LEU A 531 19.02 -23.14 -1.25
CA LEU A 531 17.56 -23.21 -1.40
C LEU A 531 17.08 -24.64 -1.12
N GLY A 532 16.70 -24.89 0.14
CA GLY A 532 16.32 -26.22 0.59
C GLY A 532 15.00 -26.69 0.01
N ASP A 533 14.01 -25.80 -0.06
CA ASP A 533 12.67 -26.14 -0.56
C ASP A 533 12.07 -24.99 -1.37
N VAL A 534 11.50 -25.33 -2.52
CA VAL A 534 10.78 -24.42 -3.43
C VAL A 534 9.40 -25.00 -3.67
N ARG A 535 8.42 -24.39 -3.01
CA ARG A 535 7.05 -24.91 -2.89
C ARG A 535 6.01 -23.83 -3.17
N GLY A 536 4.86 -24.23 -3.69
CA GLY A 536 3.82 -23.29 -4.08
C GLY A 536 2.86 -23.81 -5.12
N ALA A 537 1.93 -22.94 -5.51
CA ALA A 537 0.96 -23.18 -6.57
C ALA A 537 0.57 -21.83 -7.23
N GLY A 538 0.26 -21.86 -8.53
CA GLY A 538 -0.08 -20.64 -9.28
C GLY A 538 1.04 -19.61 -9.21
N TYR A 539 0.73 -18.40 -8.76
CA TYR A 539 1.69 -17.32 -8.50
C TYR A 539 1.86 -17.08 -6.99
N LEU A 540 1.97 -18.15 -6.21
CA LEU A 540 2.31 -18.10 -4.79
C LEU A 540 3.38 -19.15 -4.49
N TRP A 541 4.63 -18.69 -4.32
CA TRP A 541 5.80 -19.55 -4.14
C TRP A 541 6.64 -19.12 -2.94
N GLY A 542 7.04 -20.08 -2.12
CA GLY A 542 8.00 -19.92 -1.05
C GLY A 542 9.34 -20.53 -1.45
N LEU A 543 10.42 -19.77 -1.22
CA LEU A 543 11.80 -20.20 -1.39
C LEU A 543 12.45 -20.21 0.00
N GLU A 544 12.62 -21.41 0.55
CA GLU A 544 13.15 -21.60 1.89
C GLU A 544 14.66 -21.87 1.87
N PHE A 545 15.38 -21.15 2.72
CA PHE A 545 16.82 -21.27 2.88
C PHE A 545 17.18 -22.33 3.93
N VAL A 546 18.24 -23.10 3.68
CA VAL A 546 18.80 -24.10 4.60
C VAL A 546 20.31 -23.93 4.72
N ALA A 547 20.83 -24.22 5.92
CA ALA A 547 22.27 -24.32 6.14
C ALA A 547 22.84 -25.64 5.62
N ASP A 548 22.06 -26.73 5.70
CA ASP A 548 22.45 -28.04 5.19
C ASP A 548 21.26 -28.69 4.46
N PRO A 549 21.36 -28.87 3.12
CA PRO A 549 20.32 -29.50 2.32
C PRO A 549 20.10 -30.98 2.62
N ALA A 550 21.11 -31.70 3.10
CA ALA A 550 21.01 -33.13 3.39
C ALA A 550 20.16 -33.40 4.64
N THR A 551 20.21 -32.50 5.61
CA THR A 551 19.47 -32.60 6.88
C THR A 551 18.26 -31.66 6.94
N ALA A 552 18.06 -30.82 5.92
CA ALA A 552 17.08 -29.73 5.90
C ALA A 552 17.22 -28.76 7.10
N ALA A 553 18.43 -28.63 7.64
CA ALA A 553 18.69 -27.80 8.81
C ALA A 553 18.52 -26.31 8.45
N PRO A 554 17.71 -25.54 9.20
CA PRO A 554 17.56 -24.11 8.95
C PRO A 554 18.86 -23.34 9.31
N PRO A 555 19.10 -22.16 8.72
CA PRO A 555 20.19 -21.27 9.12
C PRO A 555 20.08 -20.85 10.60
N ASP A 556 21.20 -20.37 11.16
CA ASP A 556 21.19 -19.71 12.47
C ASP A 556 20.28 -18.46 12.41
N PRO A 557 19.24 -18.37 13.26
CA PRO A 557 18.34 -17.21 13.30
C PRO A 557 19.04 -15.86 13.47
N ALA A 558 20.22 -15.82 14.08
CA ALA A 558 21.01 -14.59 14.25
C ALA A 558 21.55 -14.04 12.92
N LEU A 559 21.65 -14.85 11.87
CA LEU A 559 22.11 -14.41 10.55
C LEU A 559 21.04 -13.62 9.78
N ASP A 560 19.76 -13.83 10.11
CA ASP A 560 18.62 -13.17 9.46
C ASP A 560 18.71 -13.22 7.93
N ILE A 561 18.77 -14.43 7.39
CA ILE A 561 18.93 -14.66 5.96
C ILE A 561 17.79 -14.00 5.18
N THR A 562 16.55 -14.02 5.70
CA THR A 562 15.42 -13.33 5.08
C THR A 562 15.71 -11.83 4.90
N ALA A 563 16.21 -11.12 5.92
CA ALA A 563 16.52 -9.70 5.77
C ALA A 563 17.65 -9.44 4.77
N LYS A 564 18.68 -10.30 4.74
CA LYS A 564 19.77 -10.22 3.76
C LYS A 564 19.27 -10.47 2.34
N ALA A 565 18.37 -11.43 2.15
CA ALA A 565 17.73 -11.72 0.88
C ALA A 565 16.89 -10.54 0.37
N ILE A 566 16.13 -9.88 1.24
CA ILE A 566 15.37 -8.66 0.89
C ILE A 566 16.32 -7.53 0.48
N ALA A 567 17.43 -7.33 1.21
CA ALA A 567 18.41 -6.31 0.86
C ALA A 567 19.08 -6.60 -0.49
N ALA A 568 19.46 -7.85 -0.75
CA ALA A 568 20.02 -8.28 -2.04
C ALA A 568 18.99 -8.20 -3.18
N ALA A 569 17.71 -8.51 -2.92
CA ALA A 569 16.62 -8.32 -3.88
C ALA A 569 16.45 -6.84 -4.24
N ALA A 570 16.40 -5.95 -3.24
CA ALA A 570 16.30 -4.51 -3.46
C ALA A 570 17.49 -3.97 -4.25
N ALA A 571 18.71 -4.45 -4.01
CA ALA A 571 19.90 -4.09 -4.79
C ALA A 571 19.80 -4.55 -6.26
N SER A 572 19.16 -5.70 -6.50
CA SER A 572 18.80 -6.18 -7.84
C SER A 572 17.52 -5.55 -8.40
N ARG A 573 16.97 -4.52 -7.75
CA ARG A 573 15.70 -3.85 -8.10
C ARG A 573 14.50 -4.83 -8.14
N LEU A 574 14.48 -5.80 -7.23
CA LEU A 574 13.42 -6.79 -7.08
C LEU A 574 12.78 -6.65 -5.70
N ILE A 575 11.45 -6.68 -5.63
CA ILE A 575 10.71 -6.67 -4.36
C ILE A 575 10.20 -8.09 -4.11
N VAL A 576 10.60 -8.67 -3.00
CA VAL A 576 10.17 -10.01 -2.54
C VAL A 576 9.56 -9.90 -1.15
N TYR A 577 8.68 -10.83 -0.79
CA TYR A 577 8.01 -10.75 0.51
C TYR A 577 8.72 -11.59 1.57
N PRO A 578 8.95 -11.06 2.80
CA PRO A 578 9.58 -11.81 3.87
C PRO A 578 8.75 -12.99 4.35
N ALA A 579 9.40 -14.12 4.59
CA ALA A 579 8.88 -15.19 5.45
C ALA A 579 9.97 -15.67 6.39
N ARG A 580 9.84 -15.33 7.67
CA ARG A 580 10.81 -15.72 8.69
C ARG A 580 10.13 -16.48 9.80
N PHE A 581 10.85 -17.39 10.42
CA PHE A 581 10.39 -18.32 11.44
C PHE A 581 9.33 -19.31 10.95
N CYS A 582 9.42 -19.68 9.67
CA CYS A 582 8.44 -20.52 8.98
C CYS A 582 8.52 -22.02 9.32
N VAL A 583 9.58 -22.48 10.01
CA VAL A 583 9.75 -23.90 10.36
C VAL A 583 9.05 -24.24 11.67
N ASP A 584 9.24 -23.46 12.72
CA ASP A 584 8.72 -23.80 14.05
C ASP A 584 8.22 -22.58 14.85
N GLY A 585 8.10 -21.42 14.21
CA GLY A 585 7.76 -20.15 14.88
C GLY A 585 8.96 -19.46 15.54
N THR A 586 10.15 -20.09 15.52
CA THR A 586 11.41 -19.51 16.03
C THR A 586 12.60 -19.60 15.07
N ARG A 587 12.58 -20.54 14.12
CA ARG A 587 13.63 -20.79 13.12
C ARG A 587 13.05 -20.91 11.72
N GLY A 588 13.92 -20.77 10.73
CA GLY A 588 13.59 -20.85 9.31
C GLY A 588 13.57 -19.47 8.66
N ASP A 589 14.15 -19.39 7.48
CA ASP A 589 14.24 -18.18 6.69
C ASP A 589 13.80 -18.50 5.27
N ALA A 590 12.94 -17.67 4.71
CA ALA A 590 12.42 -17.79 3.38
C ALA A 590 12.09 -16.42 2.79
N ILE A 591 11.88 -16.40 1.48
CA ILE A 591 11.22 -15.31 0.76
C ILE A 591 10.06 -15.86 -0.06
N LEU A 592 9.09 -15.00 -0.34
CA LEU A 592 7.92 -15.31 -1.15
C LEU A 592 7.99 -14.57 -2.47
N ILE A 593 7.61 -15.29 -3.52
CA ILE A 593 7.36 -14.79 -4.86
C ILE A 593 5.86 -14.90 -5.13
N GLY A 594 5.23 -13.77 -5.37
CA GLY A 594 3.82 -13.64 -5.75
C GLY A 594 3.56 -12.40 -6.61
N PRO A 595 3.97 -12.40 -7.89
CA PRO A 595 3.79 -11.26 -8.80
C PRO A 595 2.30 -11.02 -9.10
N PRO A 596 1.89 -9.84 -9.61
CA PRO A 596 0.52 -9.62 -10.06
C PRO A 596 0.06 -10.70 -11.04
N LEU A 597 -1.22 -11.05 -11.02
CA LEU A 597 -1.76 -12.09 -11.92
C LEU A 597 -1.74 -11.63 -13.39
N THR A 598 -1.69 -10.32 -13.60
CA THR A 598 -1.54 -9.64 -14.89
C THR A 598 -0.09 -9.54 -15.37
N ALA A 599 0.88 -10.04 -14.60
CA ALA A 599 2.30 -9.99 -14.99
C ALA A 599 2.52 -10.65 -16.36
N THR A 600 3.22 -9.90 -17.22
CA THR A 600 3.59 -10.33 -18.58
C THR A 600 4.67 -11.40 -18.54
N ASP A 601 4.83 -12.15 -19.63
CA ASP A 601 5.87 -13.18 -19.68
C ASP A 601 7.28 -12.56 -19.64
N GLU A 602 7.44 -11.34 -20.16
CA GLU A 602 8.65 -10.53 -20.06
C GLU A 602 8.94 -10.12 -18.60
N GLU A 603 7.95 -9.63 -17.86
CA GLU A 603 8.12 -9.29 -16.44
C GLU A 603 8.42 -10.51 -15.57
N LEU A 604 7.80 -11.66 -15.85
CA LEU A 604 8.09 -12.92 -15.17
C LEU A 604 9.51 -13.40 -15.49
N HIS A 605 9.96 -13.28 -16.73
CA HIS A 605 11.33 -13.61 -17.11
C HIS A 605 12.32 -12.69 -16.40
N GLU A 606 12.06 -11.38 -16.39
CA GLU A 606 12.90 -10.41 -15.71
C GLU A 606 12.96 -10.64 -14.19
N LEU A 607 11.84 -11.02 -13.57
CA LEU A 607 11.78 -11.45 -12.17
C LEU A 607 12.75 -12.59 -11.92
N ILE A 608 12.75 -13.65 -12.74
CA ILE A 608 13.67 -14.79 -12.59
C ILE A 608 15.14 -14.36 -12.75
N VAL A 609 15.43 -13.48 -13.71
CA VAL A 609 16.79 -12.96 -13.90
C VAL A 609 17.26 -12.17 -12.67
N ARG A 610 16.45 -11.24 -12.17
CA ARG A 610 16.77 -10.44 -10.97
C ARG A 610 16.87 -11.32 -9.73
N LEU A 611 16.02 -12.35 -9.60
CA LEU A 611 16.07 -13.32 -8.50
C LEU A 611 17.33 -14.16 -8.53
N ARG A 612 17.78 -14.63 -9.71
CA ARG A 612 19.08 -15.32 -9.83
C ARG A 612 20.22 -14.43 -9.32
N ALA A 613 20.26 -13.16 -9.73
CA ALA A 613 21.27 -12.22 -9.26
C ALA A 613 21.24 -12.03 -7.73
N THR A 614 20.04 -11.95 -7.14
CA THR A 614 19.85 -11.92 -5.69
C THR A 614 20.44 -13.15 -5.01
N LEU A 615 20.16 -14.36 -5.53
CA LEU A 615 20.68 -15.61 -4.97
C LEU A 615 22.20 -15.71 -5.12
N THR A 616 22.77 -15.31 -6.26
CA THR A 616 24.22 -15.22 -6.45
C THR A 616 24.88 -14.33 -5.41
N ALA A 617 24.28 -13.19 -5.08
CA ALA A 617 24.79 -12.29 -4.05
C ALA A 617 24.73 -12.88 -2.63
N LEU A 618 23.83 -13.85 -2.39
CA LEU A 618 23.72 -14.55 -1.10
C LEU A 618 24.69 -15.73 -0.98
N SER A 619 25.17 -16.31 -2.08
CA SER A 619 26.05 -17.50 -2.06
C SER A 619 27.23 -17.42 -1.07
N PRO A 620 27.93 -16.28 -0.89
CA PRO A 620 29.03 -16.19 0.07
C PRO A 620 28.63 -16.41 1.53
N LEU A 621 27.34 -16.32 1.88
CA LEU A 621 26.83 -16.56 3.23
C LEU A 621 26.69 -18.05 3.57
N PHE A 622 26.77 -18.92 2.56
CA PHE A 622 26.54 -20.37 2.66
C PHE A 622 27.75 -21.20 2.21
N ALA A 623 28.88 -20.54 1.92
CA ALA A 623 30.11 -21.14 1.41
C ALA A 623 31.03 -21.66 2.52
#